data_AF-A0A926DYK6-F1
#
_entry.id   AF-A0A926DYK6-F1
#
_cell.length_a   1.000
_cell.length_b   1.000
_cell.length_c   1.000
_cell.angle_alpha   90.00
_cell.angle_beta   90.00
_cell.angle_gamma   90.00
#
_symmetry.space_group_name_H-M   'P 1'
#
loop_
_entity.id
_entity.type
_entity.pdbx_description
1 polymer ?
#
loop_
_entity_poly.entity_id
_entity_poly.type
_entity_poly.pdbx_seq_one_letter_code
_entity_poly.pdbx_strand_id
1 'polypeptide(L)' 'MLDDDFFEVLRANNIPEFKVSINNAIKDDVYCIRENYNQWEVFYRERGKEFNLKKFDTKEEAQNYLLNYLIRIR' A
#
# COMPACT_ATOMS: atom_id res chain seq x y z
N MET A 1 -10.51 -0.98 7.89
CA MET A 1 -10.40 0.45 7.49
C MET A 1 -10.91 0.63 6.06
N LEU A 2 -11.67 1.70 5.77
CA LEU A 2 -12.04 2.06 4.40
C LEU A 2 -10.86 2.73 3.68
N ASP A 3 -10.88 2.78 2.34
CA ASP A 3 -9.79 3.42 1.59
C ASP A 3 -9.70 4.92 1.88
N ASP A 4 -10.83 5.61 2.03
CA ASP A 4 -10.85 7.04 2.34
C ASP A 4 -10.21 7.32 3.70
N ASP A 5 -10.52 6.53 4.72
CA ASP A 5 -9.88 6.62 6.05
C ASP A 5 -8.35 6.42 5.95
N PHE A 6 -7.91 5.49 5.10
CA PHE A 6 -6.49 5.22 4.90
C PHE A 6 -5.77 6.43 4.28
N PHE A 7 -6.35 7.04 3.25
CA PHE A 7 -5.78 8.23 2.63
C PHE A 7 -5.80 9.45 3.57
N GLU A 8 -6.83 9.61 4.41
CA GLU A 8 -6.82 10.65 5.46
C GLU A 8 -5.66 10.47 6.44
N VAL A 9 -5.38 9.23 6.85
CA VAL A 9 -4.26 8.96 7.75
C VAL A 9 -2.91 9.20 7.06
N LEU A 10 -2.77 8.89 5.76
CA LEU A 10 -1.57 9.26 5.00
C LEU A 10 -1.38 10.78 4.95
N ARG A 11 -2.45 11.54 4.66
CA ARG A 11 -2.43 13.02 4.66
C ARG A 11 -1.99 13.57 6.02
N ALA A 12 -2.60 13.10 7.10
CA ALA A 12 -2.27 13.52 8.46
C ALA A 12 -0.80 13.26 8.84
N ASN A 13 -0.17 12.26 8.23
CA ASN A 13 1.25 11.93 8.43
C ASN A 13 2.21 12.58 7.43
N ASN A 14 1.71 13.46 6.55
CA ASN A 14 2.45 14.10 5.44
C ASN A 14 3.04 13.10 4.43
N ILE A 15 2.37 11.95 4.24
CA ILE A 15 2.78 10.95 3.26
C ILE A 15 2.06 11.25 1.94
N PRO A 16 2.78 11.46 0.82
CA PRO A 16 2.14 11.79 -0.45
C PRO A 16 1.32 10.63 -1.00
N GLU A 17 0.03 10.84 -1.20
CA GLU A 17 -0.91 9.81 -1.69
C GLU A 17 -0.49 9.21 -3.03
N PHE A 18 0.16 10.00 -3.89
CA PHE A 18 0.62 9.51 -5.20
C PHE A 18 1.67 8.40 -5.11
N LYS A 19 2.32 8.22 -3.94
CA LYS A 19 3.25 7.11 -3.67
C LYS A 19 2.54 5.81 -3.34
N VAL A 20 1.21 5.80 -3.21
CA VAL A 20 0.43 4.61 -2.88
C VAL A 20 -0.60 4.30 -3.97
N SER A 21 -0.80 3.01 -4.24
CA SER A 21 -1.75 2.51 -5.23
C SER A 21 -2.55 1.36 -4.62
N ILE A 22 -3.88 1.44 -4.64
CA ILE A 22 -4.76 0.37 -4.17
C ILE A 22 -5.45 -0.25 -5.39
N ASN A 23 -5.26 -1.55 -5.62
CA ASN A 23 -5.82 -2.31 -6.73
C ASN A 23 -5.56 -1.73 -8.14
N ASN A 24 -4.55 -0.87 -8.30
CA ASN A 24 -4.15 -0.33 -9.60
C ASN A 24 -2.71 -0.77 -9.93
N ALA A 25 -2.63 -1.80 -10.79
CA ALA A 25 -1.39 -2.48 -11.15
C ALA A 25 -0.56 -1.77 -12.24
N ILE A 26 -0.99 -0.59 -12.72
CA ILE A 26 -0.35 0.08 -13.87
C ILE A 26 0.68 1.13 -13.42
N LYS A 27 0.59 1.63 -12.18
CA LYS A 27 1.53 2.64 -11.66
C LYS A 27 2.87 2.00 -11.27
N ASP A 28 3.96 2.68 -11.60
CA ASP A 28 5.31 2.38 -11.12
C ASP A 28 5.77 3.48 -10.14
N ASP A 29 6.85 3.21 -9.41
CA ASP A 29 7.43 4.04 -8.34
C ASP A 29 6.45 4.28 -7.18
N VAL A 30 5.66 3.25 -6.87
CA VAL A 30 4.60 3.29 -5.85
C VAL A 30 4.60 2.06 -4.97
N TYR A 31 4.10 2.21 -3.75
CA TYR A 31 3.70 1.11 -2.89
C TYR A 31 2.28 0.68 -3.24
N CYS A 32 2.11 -0.61 -3.51
CA CYS A 32 0.86 -1.20 -3.93
C CYS A 32 0.23 -2.00 -2.80
N ILE A 33 -1.09 -1.87 -2.67
CA ILE A 33 -1.96 -2.83 -1.99
C ILE A 33 -2.82 -3.49 -3.07
N ARG A 34 -2.81 -4.82 -3.16
CA ARG A 34 -3.59 -5.58 -4.14
C ARG A 34 -4.35 -6.72 -3.48
N GLU A 35 -5.61 -6.90 -3.82
CA GLU A 35 -6.32 -8.16 -3.58
C GLU A 35 -5.91 -9.20 -4.63
N ASN A 36 -5.44 -10.36 -4.17
CA ASN A 36 -5.06 -11.47 -5.01
C ASN A 36 -5.70 -12.76 -4.48
N TYR A 37 -6.70 -13.27 -5.22
CA TYR A 37 -7.58 -14.35 -4.78
C TYR A 37 -8.25 -14.04 -3.42
N ASN A 38 -7.73 -14.61 -2.34
CA ASN A 38 -8.25 -14.47 -0.98
C ASN A 38 -7.23 -13.86 -0.02
N GLN A 39 -6.20 -13.18 -0.55
CA GLN A 39 -5.15 -12.55 0.25
C GLN A 39 -4.91 -11.11 -0.20
N TRP A 40 -4.47 -10.29 0.73
CA TRP A 40 -4.04 -8.93 0.48
C TRP A 40 -2.53 -8.85 0.41
N GLU A 41 -2.03 -8.29 -0.68
CA GLU A 41 -0.61 -8.17 -0.98
C GLU A 41 -0.15 -6.73 -0.82
N VAL A 42 0.98 -6.53 -0.15
CA VAL A 42 1.70 -5.25 -0.12
C VAL A 42 3.06 -5.43 -0.78
N PHE A 43 3.39 -4.57 -1.74
CA PHE A 43 4.68 -4.61 -2.43
C PHE A 43 5.05 -3.23 -2.96
N TYR A 44 6.34 -3.00 -3.23
CA TYR A 44 6.79 -1.84 -3.99
C TYR A 44 6.89 -2.22 -5.46
N ARG A 45 6.45 -1.34 -6.36
CA ARG A 45 6.54 -1.55 -7.79
C ARG A 45 7.40 -0.50 -8.44
N GLU A 46 8.39 -0.93 -9.23
CA GLU A 46 9.29 -0.05 -9.99
C GLU A 46 9.60 -0.70 -11.34
N ARG A 47 9.34 0.04 -12.42
CA ARG A 47 9.62 -0.36 -13.80
C ARG A 47 9.05 -1.75 -14.14
N GLY A 48 7.79 -1.98 -13.76
CA GLY A 48 7.08 -3.24 -13.97
C GLY A 48 7.54 -4.41 -13.09
N LYS A 49 8.46 -4.20 -12.15
CA LYS A 49 8.92 -5.24 -11.21
C LYS A 49 8.33 -5.02 -9.83
N GLU A 50 7.97 -6.12 -9.16
CA GLU A 50 7.42 -6.12 -7.80
C GLU A 50 8.51 -6.52 -6.80
N PHE A 51 8.62 -5.78 -5.69
CA PHE A 51 9.62 -5.96 -4.66
C PHE A 51 8.99 -6.04 -3.27
N ASN A 52 9.65 -6.74 -2.35
CA ASN A 52 9.29 -6.79 -0.92
C ASN A 52 7.84 -7.25 -0.66
N LEU A 53 7.36 -8.23 -1.43
CA LEU A 53 6.02 -8.76 -1.30
C LEU A 53 5.73 -9.27 0.12
N LYS A 54 4.64 -8.79 0.70
CA LYS A 54 4.05 -9.25 1.96
C LYS A 54 2.59 -9.61 1.74
N LYS A 55 2.11 -10.62 2.46
CA LYS A 55 0.76 -11.18 2.33
C LYS A 55 0.03 -11.09 3.67
N PHE A 56 -1.25 -10.78 3.61
CA PHE A 56 -2.13 -10.57 4.75
C PHE A 56 -3.48 -11.22 4.46
N ASP A 57 -4.20 -11.61 5.51
CA ASP A 57 -5.51 -12.23 5.36
C ASP A 57 -6.60 -11.17 5.17
N THR A 58 -6.38 -9.96 5.68
CA THR A 58 -7.33 -8.85 5.57
C THR A 58 -6.74 -7.60 4.94
N LYS A 59 -7.61 -6.80 4.30
CA LYS A 59 -7.25 -5.48 3.75
C LYS A 59 -6.70 -4.55 4.81
N GLU A 60 -7.29 -4.59 6.00
CA GLU A 60 -6.93 -3.73 7.11
C GLU A 60 -5.52 -4.03 7.63
N GLU A 61 -5.13 -5.30 7.75
CA GLU A 61 -3.76 -5.67 8.09
C GLU A 61 -2.75 -5.17 7.05
N ALA A 62 -3.08 -5.30 5.75
CA ALA A 62 -2.23 -4.81 4.67
C ALA A 62 -2.06 -3.29 4.72
N GLN A 63 -3.15 -2.53 4.91
CA GLN A 63 -3.11 -1.07 5.05
C GLN A 63 -2.31 -0.65 6.29
N ASN A 64 -2.56 -1.28 7.45
CA ASN A 64 -1.86 -0.99 8.69
C ASN A 64 -0.36 -1.29 8.57
N TYR A 65 0.02 -2.39 7.94
CA TYR A 65 1.41 -2.71 7.65
C TYR A 65 2.05 -1.63 6.78
N LEU A 66 1.42 -1.27 5.66
CA LEU A 66 1.97 -0.28 4.74
C LEU A 66 2.12 1.09 5.41
N LEU A 67 1.10 1.55 6.13
CA LEU A 67 1.15 2.81 6.87
C LEU A 67 2.33 2.85 7.86
N ASN A 68 2.45 1.81 8.69
CA ASN A 68 3.55 1.71 9.65
C ASN A 68 4.92 1.68 8.98
N TYR A 69 5.02 0.99 7.84
CA TYR A 69 6.24 0.97 7.05
C TYR A 69 6.59 2.38 6.52
N LEU A 70 5.63 3.06 5.89
CA LEU A 70 5.81 4.41 5.33
C LEU A 70 6.18 5.46 6.39
N ILE A 71 5.57 5.38 7.58
CA ILE A 71 5.92 6.27 8.71
C ILE A 71 7.37 6.06 9.16
N ARG A 72 7.87 4.82 9.14
CA ARG A 72 9.24 4.48 9.58
C ARG A 72 10.32 4.87 8.60
N ILE A 73 10.02 4.89 7.30
CA ILE A 73 11.00 5.21 6.25
C ILE A 73 10.95 6.67 5.79
N ARG A 74 10.12 7.50 6.45
CA ARG A 74 10.00 8.92 6.11
C ARG A 74 11.26 9.69 6.47
#